data_AF-A0A376LE54-F1
#
_entry.id   AF-A0A376LE54-F1
#
_cell.length_a   1.000
_cell.length_b   1.000
_cell.length_c   1.000
_cell.angle_alpha   90.00
_cell.angle_beta   90.00
_cell.angle_gamma   90.00
#
_symmetry.space_group_name_H-M   'P 1'
#
loop_
_entity.id
_entity.type
_entity.pdbx_description
1 polymer ?
#
loop_
_entity_poly.entity_id
_entity_poly.type
_entity_poly.pdbx_seq_one_letter_code
_entity_poly.pdbx_strand_id
1 'polypeptide(L)'
;MMAQKSAHREGLTTLREARRLGIPVILLTNALDSRFSKDASIVIHVPRGMKKGKRRYMVRYCCGLEMIVWSVASAVPQRAVKTIKRINDFHRGLKTGRKNG
;
A
#
# COMPACT_ATOMS: atom_id res chain seq x y z
N MET A 1 5.80 0.47 -0.88
CA MET A 1 5.88 1.42 -2.03
C MET A 1 5.30 0.75 -3.28
N MET A 2 4.56 1.49 -4.12
CA MET A 2 4.12 1.02 -5.44
C MET A 2 5.02 1.61 -6.52
N ALA A 3 5.59 0.79 -7.40
CA ALA A 3 6.43 1.30 -8.47
C ALA A 3 6.07 0.72 -9.84
N GLN A 4 6.20 1.56 -10.86
CA GLN A 4 6.11 1.16 -12.27
C GLN A 4 7.52 1.07 -12.89
N LYS A 5 7.61 0.57 -14.12
CA LYS A 5 8.86 0.46 -14.88
C LYS A 5 9.64 1.79 -15.01
N SER A 6 8.97 2.94 -14.98
CA SER A 6 9.64 4.25 -14.95
C SER A 6 10.02 4.63 -13.53
N ALA A 7 11.32 4.84 -13.30
CA ALA A 7 11.83 5.30 -12.01
C ALA A 7 11.50 6.77 -11.78
N HIS A 8 10.39 7.04 -11.08
CA HIS A 8 10.06 8.39 -10.66
C HIS A 8 11.09 8.89 -9.66
N ARG A 9 11.58 10.13 -9.82
CA ARG A 9 12.65 10.69 -8.98
C ARG A 9 12.30 10.65 -7.50
N GLU A 10 11.07 11.00 -7.17
CA GLU A 10 10.54 10.96 -5.79
C GLU A 10 10.66 9.56 -5.19
N GLY A 11 10.30 8.53 -5.96
CA GLY A 11 10.37 7.15 -5.51
C GLY A 11 11.81 6.69 -5.22
N LEU A 12 12.77 7.11 -6.04
CA LEU A 12 14.18 6.78 -5.84
C LEU A 12 14.75 7.47 -4.60
N THR A 13 14.39 8.73 -4.37
CA THR A 13 14.78 9.47 -3.16
C THR A 13 14.18 8.82 -1.92
N THR A 14 12.89 8.46 -1.94
CA THR A 14 12.24 7.76 -0.82
C THR A 14 12.92 6.43 -0.50
N LEU A 15 13.30 5.63 -1.52
CA LEU A 15 14.05 4.39 -1.27
C LEU A 15 15.43 4.64 -0.67
N ARG A 16 16.14 5.67 -1.14
CA ARG A 16 17.46 6.03 -0.61
C ARG A 16 17.38 6.46 0.85
N GLU A 17 16.41 7.31 1.19
CA GLU A 17 16.18 7.74 2.57
C GLU A 17 15.72 6.59 3.46
N ALA A 18 14.82 5.74 2.98
CA ALA A 18 14.41 4.54 3.72
C ALA A 18 15.60 3.62 4.02
N ARG A 19 16.50 3.41 3.04
CA ARG A 19 17.75 2.67 3.24
C ARG A 19 18.66 3.36 4.25
N ARG A 20 18.86 4.67 4.13
CA ARG A 20 19.70 5.45 5.05
C ARG A 20 19.23 5.34 6.49
N LEU A 21 17.91 5.27 6.69
CA LEU A 21 17.28 5.13 8.00
C LEU A 21 17.11 3.67 8.46
N GLY A 22 17.56 2.68 7.68
CA GLY A 22 17.40 1.26 8.00
C GLY A 22 15.95 0.77 8.00
N ILE A 23 15.04 1.49 7.33
CA ILE A 23 13.61 1.15 7.26
C ILE A 23 13.42 0.07 6.19
N PRO A 24 12.83 -1.10 6.52
CA PRO A 24 12.58 -2.15 5.54
C PRO A 24 11.53 -1.68 4.53
N VAL A 25 11.79 -1.94 3.25
CA VAL A 25 10.88 -1.53 2.17
C VAL A 25 10.27 -2.74 1.49
N ILE A 26 8.93 -2.77 1.49
CA ILE A 26 8.13 -3.71 0.70
C ILE A 26 7.73 -3.03 -0.61
N LEU A 27 8.12 -3.62 -1.74
CA LEU A 27 7.81 -3.14 -3.08
C LEU A 27 6.70 -3.97 -3.73
N LEU A 28 5.63 -3.31 -4.15
CA LEU A 28 4.57 -3.90 -4.97
C LEU A 28 4.80 -3.50 -6.43
N THR A 29 5.18 -4.46 -7.28
CA THR A 29 5.46 -4.16 -8.69
C THR A 29 5.19 -5.34 -9.63
N ASN A 30 4.93 -5.00 -10.90
CA ASN A 30 4.91 -5.94 -12.02
C ASN A 30 6.29 -6.02 -12.73
N ALA A 31 7.20 -5.06 -12.48
CA ALA A 31 8.49 -4.98 -13.13
C ALA A 31 9.59 -5.49 -12.18
N LEU A 32 9.79 -6.81 -12.17
CA LEU A 32 10.75 -7.47 -11.28
C LEU A 32 12.19 -7.02 -11.55
N ASP A 33 12.50 -6.62 -12.78
CA ASP A 33 13.79 -6.10 -13.25
C ASP A 33 14.00 -4.60 -12.97
N SER A 34 13.05 -3.93 -12.30
CA SER A 34 13.14 -2.49 -12.06
C SER A 34 14.27 -2.12 -11.09
N ARG A 35 14.81 -0.90 -11.20
CA ARG A 35 15.78 -0.36 -10.23
C ARG A 35 15.24 -0.38 -8.80
N PHE A 36 13.93 -0.19 -8.62
CA PHE A 36 13.28 -0.27 -7.32
C PHE A 36 13.37 -1.67 -6.71
N SER A 37 13.32 -2.73 -7.54
CA SER A 37 13.38 -4.12 -7.08
C SER A 37 14.73 -4.47 -6.47
N LYS A 38 15.82 -3.85 -6.95
CA LYS A 38 17.16 -4.04 -6.41
C LYS A 38 17.32 -3.40 -5.03
N ASP A 39 16.59 -2.31 -4.80
CA ASP A 39 16.76 -1.50 -3.60
C ASP A 39 15.76 -1.84 -2.48
N ALA A 40 14.73 -2.63 -2.77
CA ALA A 40 13.71 -3.07 -1.83
C ALA A 40 14.14 -4.31 -1.03
N SER A 41 13.68 -4.41 0.21
CA SER A 41 13.93 -5.57 1.08
C SER A 41 13.10 -6.79 0.67
N ILE A 42 11.84 -6.55 0.27
CA ILE A 42 10.91 -7.58 -0.17
C ILE A 42 10.19 -7.08 -1.42
N VAL A 43 10.12 -7.91 -2.45
CA VAL A 43 9.40 -7.60 -3.69
C VAL A 43 8.21 -8.54 -3.83
N ILE A 44 7.00 -7.97 -3.79
CA ILE A 44 5.75 -8.68 -4.04
C ILE A 44 5.36 -8.45 -5.50
N HIS A 45 5.38 -9.53 -6.28
CA HIS A 45 4.96 -9.51 -7.67
C HIS A 45 3.44 -9.32 -7.77
N VAL A 46 3.02 -8.21 -8.35
CA VAL A 46 1.59 -7.95 -8.62
C VAL A 46 1.39 -7.88 -10.13
N PRO A 47 0.89 -8.95 -10.77
CA PRO A 47 0.80 -9.04 -12.21
C PRO A 47 -0.20 -8.01 -12.75
N ARG A 48 0.24 -7.13 -13.66
CA ARG A 48 -0.62 -6.19 -14.36
C ARG A 48 -0.96 -6.73 -15.74
N GLY A 49 -2.19 -6.51 -16.21
CA GLY A 49 -2.56 -6.83 -17.58
C GLY A 49 -1.71 -6.03 -18.57
N MET A 50 -0.88 -6.71 -19.38
CA MET A 50 0.05 -6.10 -20.33
C MET A 50 -0.51 -6.02 -21.77
N LYS A 51 -1.84 -6.03 -21.96
CA LYS A 51 -2.40 -5.88 -23.31
C LYS A 51 -2.15 -4.46 -23.83
N LYS A 52 -1.42 -4.35 -24.96
CA LYS A 52 -1.16 -3.10 -25.69
C LYS A 52 -2.48 -2.33 -25.85
N GLY A 53 -2.58 -1.16 -25.22
CA GLY A 53 -3.73 -0.26 -25.33
C GLY A 53 -4.81 -0.34 -24.24
N LYS A 54 -4.78 -1.31 -23.31
CA LYS A 54 -5.79 -1.38 -22.23
C LYS A 54 -5.28 -0.68 -20.96
N ARG A 55 -6.11 0.18 -20.37
CA ARG A 55 -5.80 1.06 -19.22
C ARG A 55 -5.00 0.33 -18.13
N ARG A 56 -3.96 0.99 -17.62
CA ARG A 56 -3.14 0.50 -16.49
C ARG A 56 -4.01 0.48 -15.23
N TYR A 57 -4.52 -0.69 -14.86
CA TYR A 57 -5.42 -0.80 -13.72
C TYR A 57 -4.65 -0.60 -12.39
N MET A 58 -4.80 0.57 -11.77
CA MET A 58 -4.48 0.79 -10.35
C MET A 58 -5.16 -0.25 -9.45
N VAL A 59 -6.36 -0.70 -9.86
CA VAL A 59 -7.20 -1.71 -9.22
C VAL A 59 -6.42 -2.96 -8.78
N ARG A 60 -5.49 -3.48 -9.59
CA ARG A 60 -4.77 -4.71 -9.21
C ARG A 60 -3.82 -4.52 -8.03
N TYR A 61 -3.18 -3.35 -7.91
CA TYR A 61 -2.38 -3.04 -6.72
C TYR A 61 -3.27 -2.85 -5.49
N CYS A 62 -4.46 -2.25 -5.65
CA CYS A 62 -5.44 -2.14 -4.58
C CYS A 62 -5.91 -3.52 -4.10
N CYS A 63 -6.23 -4.45 -5.00
CA CYS A 63 -6.58 -5.83 -4.63
C CYS A 63 -5.43 -6.54 -3.91
N GLY A 64 -4.18 -6.34 -4.36
CA GLY A 64 -3.01 -6.90 -3.68
C GLY A 64 -2.84 -6.36 -2.26
N LEU A 65 -3.04 -5.05 -2.06
CA LEU A 65 -3.05 -4.44 -0.73
C LEU A 65 -4.20 -4.96 0.14
N GLU A 66 -5.38 -5.13 -0.44
CA GLU A 66 -6.56 -5.66 0.25
C GLU A 66 -6.32 -7.09 0.74
N MET A 67 -5.70 -7.95 -0.07
CA MET A 67 -5.33 -9.30 0.35
C MET A 67 -4.34 -9.29 1.53
N ILE A 68 -3.35 -8.38 1.53
CA ILE A 68 -2.42 -8.24 2.66
C ILE A 68 -3.18 -7.80 3.92
N VAL A 69 -4.08 -6.82 3.79
CA VAL A 69 -4.88 -6.34 4.93
C VAL A 69 -5.78 -7.45 5.47
N TRP A 70 -6.46 -8.21 4.61
CA TRP A 70 -7.29 -9.34 5.02
C TRP A 70 -6.48 -10.44 5.70
N SER A 71 -5.31 -10.77 5.17
CA SER A 71 -4.41 -11.76 5.77
C SER A 71 -3.93 -11.34 7.16
N VAL A 72 -3.58 -10.06 7.35
CA VAL A 72 -3.18 -9.55 8.67
C VAL A 72 -4.38 -9.50 9.62
N ALA A 73 -5.57 -9.14 9.12
CA ALA A 73 -6.79 -9.11 9.91
C ALA A 73 -7.20 -10.52 10.38
N SER A 74 -7.04 -11.55 9.55
CA SER A 74 -7.32 -12.93 9.92
C SER A 74 -6.28 -13.50 10.89
N ALA A 75 -5.01 -13.09 10.77
CA ALA A 75 -3.95 -13.50 11.70
C ALA A 75 -4.11 -12.87 13.09
N VAL A 76 -4.65 -11.65 13.20
CA VAL A 76 -4.81 -10.92 14.47
C VAL A 76 -6.21 -10.30 14.60
N PRO A 77 -7.28 -11.12 14.70
CA PRO A 77 -8.67 -10.66 14.63
C PRO A 77 -9.04 -9.71 15.77
N GLN A 78 -8.49 -9.93 16.97
CA GLN A 78 -8.73 -9.08 18.14
C GLN A 78 -8.30 -7.62 17.90
N ARG A 79 -7.13 -7.41 17.25
CA ARG A 79 -6.66 -6.07 16.89
C ARG A 79 -7.51 -5.47 15.77
N ALA A 80 -7.93 -6.26 14.79
CA ALA A 80 -8.78 -5.81 13.70
C ALA A 80 -10.13 -5.26 14.21
N VAL A 81 -10.82 -6.02 15.07
CA VAL A 81 -12.09 -5.60 15.67
C VAL A 81 -11.93 -4.32 16.50
N LYS A 82 -10.84 -4.21 17.28
CA LYS A 82 -10.55 -2.99 18.07
C LYS A 82 -10.35 -1.77 17.17
N THR A 83 -9.67 -1.92 16.04
CA THR A 83 -9.48 -0.83 15.07
C THR A 83 -10.79 -0.39 14.43
N ILE A 84 -11.67 -1.33 14.07
CA ILE A 84 -13.01 -1.02 13.53
C ILE A 84 -13.83 -0.23 14.55
N LYS A 85 -13.81 -0.64 15.83
CA LYS A 85 -14.47 0.12 16.91
C LYS A 85 -13.96 1.55 16.99
N ARG A 86 -12.63 1.76 16.99
CA ARG A 86 -12.02 3.10 17.01
C ARG A 86 -12.46 3.98 15.83
N ILE A 87 -12.54 3.41 14.63
CA ILE A 87 -13.00 4.14 13.44
C ILE A 87 -14.47 4.55 13.60
N ASN A 88 -15.32 3.64 14.09
CA ASN A 88 -16.72 3.92 14.33
C ASN A 88 -16.94 4.97 15.43
N ASP A 89 -16.17 4.89 16.52
CA ASP A 89 -16.23 5.86 17.62
C ASP A 89 -15.77 7.24 17.14
N PHE A 90 -14.70 7.29 16.34
CA PHE A 90 -14.25 8.52 15.70
C PHE A 90 -15.32 9.13 14.77
N HIS A 91 -15.95 8.30 13.93
CA HIS A 91 -17.04 8.74 13.05
C HIS A 91 -18.25 9.29 13.84
N ARG A 92 -18.60 8.64 14.95
CA ARG A 92 -19.66 9.13 15.85
C ARG A 92 -19.29 10.49 16.46
N GLY A 93 -18.05 10.65 16.92
CA GLY A 93 -17.54 11.91 17.45
C GLY A 93 -17.58 13.07 16.43
N LEU A 94 -17.36 12.79 15.15
CA LEU A 94 -17.52 13.79 14.09
C LEU A 94 -18.98 14.20 13.86
N LYS A 95 -19.93 13.27 13.96
CA LYS A 95 -21.36 13.57 13.77
C LYS A 95 -21.97 14.40 14.90
N THR A 96 -21.47 14.25 16.14
CA THR A 96 -21.96 15.03 17.28
C THR A 96 -21.53 16.50 17.23
N GLY A 97 -20.53 16.86 16.42
CA GLY A 97 -20.08 18.26 16.23
C GLY A 97 -20.97 19.12 15.32
N ARG A 98 -22.07 18.59 14.77
CA ARG A 98 -22.96 19.31 13.83
C ARG A 98 -24.32 19.71 14.41
N LYS A 99 -24.52 19.58 15.73
CA LYS A 99 -25.62 20.25 16.45
C LYS A 99 -25.02 21.39 17.26
N ASN A 100 -25.04 22.58 16.67
CA ASN A 100 -25.09 23.91 17.29
C ASN A 100 -24.64 24.94 16.24
N GLY A 101 -25.62 25.38 15.46
CA GLY A 101 -25.56 26.46 14.48
C GLY A 101 -27.00 26.81 14.16
#